data_AF-A0A8J6VNP1-F1
#
_entry.id   AF-A0A8J6VNP1-F1
#
_cell.length_a   1.000
_cell.length_b   1.000
_cell.length_c   1.000
_cell.angle_alpha   90.00
_cell.angle_beta   90.00
_cell.angle_gamma   90.00
#
_symmetry.space_group_name_H-M   'P 1'
#
loop_
_entity.id
_entity.type
_entity.pdbx_description
1 polymer ?
#
loop_
_entity_poly.entity_id
_entity_poly.type
_entity_poly.pdbx_seq_one_letter_code
_entity_poly.pdbx_strand_id
1 'polypeptide(L)'
;MQNFRSFVDSGRIELGQMNVLIGANNSGKSSILRGLHQLQQGLEDILADVRVGSSEAQIDIDIVDIHGTVGWPLANSFDTCTYTVKLHTADRRSGSSEHRASMPGGQYVDFQLPNVEPNHFIVPYLSKRKTASYGEDVREQSVFAIMPNMSNLAAKLSRLSNPAFPAHSEYADACQSILGFMVTAIPSLNG
;
A
#
# COMPACT_ATOMS: atom_id res chain seq x y z
N MET A 1 -4.18 -7.20 -14.18
CA MET A 1 -5.26 -6.19 -14.04
C MET A 1 -6.08 -6.14 -15.30
N GLN A 2 -7.40 -6.16 -15.20
CA GLN A 2 -8.33 -6.14 -16.33
C GLN A 2 -9.36 -5.03 -16.17
N ASN A 3 -9.65 -4.32 -17.27
CA ASN A 3 -10.59 -3.19 -17.33
C ASN A 3 -10.39 -2.13 -16.23
N PHE A 4 -9.14 -1.95 -15.80
CA PHE A 4 -8.78 -1.02 -14.73
C PHE A 4 -8.15 0.23 -15.32
N ARG A 5 -8.88 1.36 -15.25
CA ARG A 5 -8.45 2.65 -15.80
C ARG A 5 -7.95 2.55 -17.25
N SER A 6 -6.66 2.82 -17.47
CA SER A 6 -5.97 2.81 -18.76
C SER A 6 -5.67 1.41 -19.29
N PHE A 7 -5.80 0.36 -18.48
CA PHE A 7 -5.55 -1.02 -18.88
C PHE A 7 -6.85 -1.71 -19.33
N VAL A 8 -6.84 -2.27 -20.54
CA VAL A 8 -7.84 -3.29 -20.93
C VAL A 8 -7.43 -4.60 -20.28
N ASP A 9 -6.17 -4.96 -20.50
CA ASP A 9 -5.44 -6.01 -19.79
C ASP A 9 -4.00 -5.51 -19.62
N SER A 10 -3.48 -5.59 -18.40
CA SER A 10 -2.08 -5.27 -18.12
C SER A 10 -1.12 -6.41 -18.45
N GLY A 11 -1.65 -7.62 -18.66
CA GLY A 11 -0.88 -8.85 -18.55
C GLY A 11 -0.30 -9.05 -17.14
N ARG A 12 0.65 -9.96 -17.04
CA ARG A 12 1.44 -10.20 -15.83
C ARG A 12 2.53 -9.15 -15.70
N ILE A 13 2.59 -8.49 -14.55
CA ILE A 13 3.67 -7.57 -14.17
C ILE A 13 4.38 -8.22 -12.99
N GLU A 14 5.67 -8.50 -13.14
CA GLU A 14 6.49 -9.02 -12.04
C GLU A 14 6.97 -7.86 -11.17
N LEU A 15 6.75 -7.98 -9.86
CA LEU A 15 7.16 -6.99 -8.86
C LEU A 15 8.16 -7.64 -7.90
N GLY A 16 9.24 -6.93 -7.59
CA GLY A 16 10.19 -7.32 -6.55
C GLY A 16 9.82 -6.74 -5.18
N GLN A 17 10.73 -6.85 -4.22
CA GLN A 17 10.59 -6.24 -2.88
C GLN A 17 10.62 -4.70 -2.94
N MET A 18 11.37 -4.14 -3.88
CA MET A 18 11.42 -2.70 -4.16
C MET A 18 11.21 -2.47 -5.65
N ASN A 19 10.28 -1.59 -6.00
CA ASN A 19 9.90 -1.33 -7.38
C ASN A 19 9.96 0.18 -7.68
N VAL A 20 10.63 0.54 -8.76
CA VAL A 20 10.65 1.92 -9.26
C VAL A 20 9.98 1.96 -10.63
N LEU A 21 8.81 2.61 -10.69
CA LEU A 21 8.04 2.74 -11.93
C LEU A 21 8.47 4.00 -12.69
N ILE A 22 9.10 3.83 -13.85
CA ILE A 22 9.54 4.92 -14.74
C ILE A 22 8.81 4.87 -16.08
N GLY A 23 8.66 6.02 -16.74
CA GLY A 23 8.04 6.10 -18.06
C GLY A 23 7.37 7.44 -18.34
N ALA A 24 6.94 7.65 -19.59
CA ALA A 24 6.28 8.88 -20.04
C ALA A 24 5.02 9.23 -19.22
N ASN A 25 4.59 10.49 -19.26
CA ASN A 25 3.31 10.87 -18.64
C ASN A 25 2.17 10.05 -19.22
N ASN A 26 1.20 9.67 -18.38
CA ASN A 26 0.03 8.87 -18.76
C ASN A 26 0.31 7.43 -19.25
N SER A 27 1.51 6.89 -19.02
CA SER A 27 1.86 5.49 -19.31
C SER A 27 1.21 4.44 -18.39
N GLY A 28 0.34 4.84 -17.46
CA GLY A 28 -0.33 3.91 -16.54
C GLY A 28 0.40 3.65 -15.21
N LYS A 29 1.53 4.31 -14.93
CA LYS A 29 2.24 4.20 -13.63
C LYS A 29 1.32 4.47 -12.42
N SER A 30 0.57 5.56 -12.48
CA SER A 30 -0.39 5.90 -11.42
C SER A 30 -1.55 4.90 -11.36
N SER A 31 -1.88 4.24 -12.47
CA SER A 31 -2.87 3.15 -12.48
C SER A 31 -2.33 1.92 -11.74
N ILE A 32 -1.07 1.52 -11.95
CA ILE A 32 -0.43 0.43 -11.19
C ILE A 32 -0.45 0.74 -9.69
N LEU A 33 0.04 1.91 -9.28
CA LEU A 33 0.05 2.30 -7.87
C LEU A 33 -1.36 2.35 -7.27
N ARG A 34 -2.34 2.83 -8.04
CA ARG A 34 -3.73 2.86 -7.57
C ARG A 34 -4.34 1.47 -7.46
N GLY A 35 -4.02 0.56 -8.38
CA GLY A 35 -4.40 -0.85 -8.27
C GLY A 35 -3.82 -1.50 -7.02
N LEU A 36 -2.54 -1.26 -6.73
CA LEU A 36 -1.90 -1.74 -5.49
C LEU A 36 -2.54 -1.16 -4.23
N HIS A 37 -2.93 0.12 -4.26
CA HIS A 37 -3.68 0.73 -3.15
C HIS A 37 -5.07 0.12 -2.95
N GLN A 38 -5.75 -0.22 -4.04
CA GLN A 38 -7.06 -0.88 -3.96
C GLN A 38 -6.96 -2.27 -3.31
N LEU A 39 -5.77 -2.89 -3.26
CA LEU A 39 -5.58 -4.14 -2.51
C LEU A 39 -5.72 -3.96 -1.00
N GLN A 40 -5.44 -2.76 -0.47
CA GLN A 40 -5.52 -2.46 0.97
C GLN A 40 -6.91 -1.91 1.34
N GLN A 41 -7.00 -0.86 2.17
CA GLN A 41 -8.26 -0.23 2.62
C GLN A 41 -9.15 0.34 1.50
N GLY A 42 -8.80 0.15 0.23
CA GLY A 42 -9.49 0.73 -0.90
C GLY A 42 -9.29 2.24 -0.97
N LEU A 43 -9.60 2.84 -2.12
CA LEU A 43 -9.70 4.28 -2.25
C LEU A 43 -11.17 4.68 -2.36
N GLU A 44 -11.50 5.86 -1.82
CA GLU A 44 -12.88 6.36 -1.68
C GLU A 44 -13.66 6.44 -3.02
N ASP A 45 -12.97 6.52 -4.15
CA ASP A 45 -13.59 6.61 -5.49
C ASP A 45 -13.27 5.37 -6.35
N ILE A 46 -14.07 4.32 -6.13
CA ILE A 46 -14.08 3.06 -6.87
C ILE A 46 -14.53 3.27 -8.33
N LEU A 47 -15.43 4.23 -8.56
CA LEU A 47 -16.06 4.47 -9.86
C LEU A 47 -15.05 4.98 -10.89
N ALA A 48 -14.13 5.85 -10.48
CA ALA A 48 -13.07 6.36 -11.35
C ALA A 48 -12.02 5.30 -11.74
N ASP A 49 -12.07 4.11 -11.14
CA ASP A 49 -11.08 3.07 -11.33
C ASP A 49 -11.53 1.98 -12.32
N VAL A 50 -12.84 1.89 -12.60
CA VAL A 50 -13.36 1.05 -13.69
C VAL A 50 -13.16 1.77 -15.03
N ARG A 51 -12.63 1.04 -16.03
CA ARG A 51 -12.40 1.57 -17.37
C ARG A 51 -13.70 2.06 -18.01
N VAL A 52 -13.61 3.18 -18.73
CA VAL A 52 -14.74 3.73 -19.48
C VAL A 52 -15.26 2.70 -20.49
N GLY A 53 -16.54 2.36 -20.38
CA GLY A 53 -17.21 1.37 -21.24
C GLY A 53 -17.32 -0.02 -20.62
N SER A 54 -16.72 -0.24 -19.45
CA SER A 54 -16.83 -1.47 -18.67
C SER A 54 -17.71 -1.26 -17.43
N SER A 55 -18.36 -2.31 -16.96
CA SER A 55 -19.11 -2.36 -15.70
C SER A 55 -18.33 -2.99 -14.55
N GLU A 56 -17.16 -3.55 -14.86
CA GLU A 56 -16.31 -4.25 -13.90
C GLU A 56 -14.83 -4.02 -14.18
N ALA A 57 -14.03 -4.09 -13.12
CA ALA A 57 -12.58 -4.13 -13.19
C ALA A 57 -12.04 -5.17 -12.19
N GLN A 58 -10.93 -5.81 -12.52
CA GLN A 58 -10.30 -6.82 -11.68
C GLN A 58 -8.82 -6.56 -11.52
N ILE A 59 -8.34 -6.66 -10.29
CA ILE A 59 -6.92 -6.61 -9.94
C ILE A 59 -6.60 -7.93 -9.26
N ASP A 60 -5.68 -8.69 -9.84
CA ASP A 60 -5.13 -9.90 -9.23
C ASP A 60 -3.66 -9.65 -8.89
N ILE A 61 -3.27 -10.10 -7.71
CA ILE A 61 -1.87 -10.15 -7.27
C ILE A 61 -1.58 -11.53 -6.73
N ASP A 62 -0.53 -12.16 -7.24
CA ASP A 62 0.02 -13.36 -6.65
C ASP A 62 1.00 -12.95 -5.56
N ILE A 63 0.74 -13.39 -4.34
CA ILE A 63 1.56 -13.12 -3.18
C ILE A 63 2.33 -14.40 -2.85
N VAL A 64 3.64 -14.25 -2.70
CA VAL A 64 4.56 -15.31 -2.30
C VAL A 64 5.13 -15.01 -0.92
N ASP A 65 5.64 -16.05 -0.26
CA ASP A 65 6.27 -15.98 1.05
C ASP A 65 5.38 -15.38 2.16
N ILE A 66 4.07 -15.68 2.14
CA ILE A 66 3.14 -15.15 3.17
C ILE A 66 3.27 -15.85 4.53
N HIS A 67 4.04 -16.93 4.62
CA HIS A 67 4.09 -17.78 5.80
C HIS A 67 4.51 -17.01 7.06
N GLY A 68 3.73 -17.14 8.14
CA GLY A 68 4.00 -16.50 9.43
C GLY A 68 3.66 -15.02 9.50
N THR A 69 3.04 -14.45 8.46
CA THR A 69 2.52 -13.08 8.49
C THR A 69 1.36 -12.97 9.49
N VAL A 70 1.62 -12.35 10.64
CA VAL A 70 0.62 -12.20 11.71
C VAL A 70 -0.57 -11.37 11.23
N GLY A 71 -1.78 -11.77 11.60
CA GLY A 71 -3.02 -11.06 11.24
C GLY A 71 -3.54 -11.36 9.84
N TRP A 72 -2.86 -12.19 9.07
CA TRP A 72 -3.35 -12.66 7.78
C TRP A 72 -4.04 -14.02 7.95
N PRO A 73 -5.31 -14.15 7.55
CA PRO A 73 -6.11 -15.35 7.83
C PRO A 73 -5.55 -16.63 7.21
N LEU A 74 -4.58 -16.53 6.29
CA LEU A 74 -4.03 -17.65 5.53
C LEU A 74 -2.53 -17.92 5.75
N ALA A 75 -1.85 -17.04 6.47
CA ALA A 75 -0.38 -17.07 6.59
C ALA A 75 0.17 -18.28 7.38
N ASN A 76 -0.68 -19.05 8.07
CA ASN A 76 -0.25 -20.23 8.81
C ASN A 76 -0.41 -21.54 8.04
N SER A 77 -0.95 -21.49 6.81
CA SER A 77 -1.37 -22.70 6.07
C SER A 77 -0.85 -22.77 4.65
N PHE A 78 -0.43 -21.64 4.07
CA PHE A 78 0.04 -21.56 2.70
C PHE A 78 1.22 -20.59 2.59
N ASP A 79 2.16 -20.88 1.70
CA ASP A 79 3.27 -19.97 1.36
C ASP A 79 2.87 -18.98 0.26
N THR A 80 1.80 -19.26 -0.48
CA THR A 80 1.35 -18.44 -1.61
C THR A 80 -0.17 -18.30 -1.64
N CYS A 81 -0.67 -17.15 -2.07
CA CYS A 81 -2.08 -16.94 -2.37
C CYS A 81 -2.27 -15.97 -3.54
N THR A 82 -3.43 -16.04 -4.20
CA THR A 82 -3.84 -15.02 -5.17
C THR A 82 -4.86 -14.12 -4.49
N TYR A 83 -4.55 -12.83 -4.38
CA TYR A 83 -5.47 -11.84 -3.86
C TYR A 83 -6.13 -11.09 -5.02
N THR A 84 -7.45 -11.07 -5.02
CA THR A 84 -8.28 -10.51 -6.08
C THR A 84 -9.14 -9.39 -5.50
N VAL A 85 -9.08 -8.23 -6.15
CA VAL A 85 -10.03 -7.12 -5.96
C VAL A 85 -10.91 -7.04 -7.19
N LYS A 86 -12.22 -7.17 -7.00
CA LYS A 86 -13.22 -6.93 -8.03
C LYS A 86 -13.95 -5.63 -7.72
N LEU A 87 -13.99 -4.74 -8.70
CA LEU A 87 -14.73 -3.50 -8.66
C LEU A 87 -15.94 -3.64 -9.57
N HIS A 88 -17.13 -3.39 -9.04
CA HIS A 88 -18.37 -3.40 -9.80
C HIS A 88 -18.98 -2.01 -9.82
N THR A 89 -19.48 -1.58 -10.97
CA THR A 89 -20.29 -0.38 -11.13
C THR A 89 -21.55 -0.72 -11.92
N ALA A 90 -22.71 -0.63 -11.26
CA ALA A 90 -24.01 -0.88 -11.88
C ALA A 90 -24.47 0.36 -12.68
N ASP A 91 -24.21 1.54 -12.13
CA ASP A 91 -24.31 2.84 -12.76
C ASP A 91 -23.14 3.69 -12.26
N ARG A 92 -22.70 4.73 -12.99
CA ARG A 92 -21.57 5.60 -12.56
C ARG A 92 -21.86 6.44 -11.30
N ARG A 93 -22.73 5.96 -10.43
CA ARG A 93 -23.22 6.58 -9.19
C ARG A 93 -23.12 5.59 -8.02
N SER A 94 -23.22 4.29 -8.28
CA SER A 94 -23.08 3.23 -7.29
C SER A 94 -22.04 2.20 -7.73
N GLY A 95 -21.21 1.81 -6.77
CA GLY A 95 -20.20 0.79 -6.98
C GLY A 95 -19.92 0.02 -5.70
N SER A 96 -19.42 -1.19 -5.87
CA SER A 96 -18.95 -2.04 -4.78
C SER A 96 -17.56 -2.56 -5.08
N SER A 97 -16.84 -2.93 -4.03
CA SER A 97 -15.57 -3.63 -4.13
C SER A 97 -15.64 -4.93 -3.33
N GLU A 98 -15.22 -6.02 -3.95
CA GLU A 98 -15.03 -7.32 -3.29
C GLU A 98 -13.54 -7.62 -3.19
N HIS A 99 -13.11 -8.10 -2.03
CA HIS A 99 -11.72 -8.41 -1.72
C HIS A 99 -11.62 -9.86 -1.28
N ARG A 100 -10.89 -10.68 -2.03
CA ARG A 100 -10.78 -12.13 -1.78
C ARG A 100 -9.36 -12.60 -1.87
N ALA A 101 -8.95 -13.43 -0.91
CA ALA A 101 -7.74 -14.23 -1.01
C ALA A 101 -8.10 -15.66 -1.38
N SER A 102 -7.62 -16.13 -2.53
CA SER A 102 -7.84 -17.48 -3.06
C SER A 102 -6.61 -18.36 -2.78
N MET A 103 -6.87 -19.61 -2.39
CA MET A 103 -5.87 -20.60 -2.02
C MET A 103 -5.63 -21.62 -3.13
N PRO A 104 -4.44 -22.26 -3.15
CA PRO A 104 -4.26 -23.51 -3.89
C PRO A 104 -5.32 -24.54 -3.47
N GLY A 105 -6.10 -25.04 -4.43
CA GLY A 105 -7.22 -25.95 -4.17
C GLY A 105 -8.61 -25.31 -4.20
N GLY A 106 -8.71 -24.00 -4.51
CA GLY A 106 -9.98 -23.34 -4.87
C GLY A 106 -10.82 -22.83 -3.69
N GLN A 107 -10.34 -22.95 -2.46
CA GLN A 107 -10.93 -22.26 -1.31
C GLN A 107 -10.64 -20.75 -1.40
N TYR A 108 -11.50 -19.93 -0.81
CA TYR A 108 -11.26 -18.49 -0.68
C TYR A 108 -11.73 -17.95 0.67
N VAL A 109 -11.19 -16.81 1.06
CA VAL A 109 -11.65 -16.01 2.21
C VAL A 109 -11.85 -14.57 1.77
N ASP A 110 -12.91 -13.94 2.27
CA ASP A 110 -13.06 -12.49 2.17
C ASP A 110 -12.08 -11.86 3.16
N PHE A 111 -11.12 -11.11 2.65
CA PHE A 111 -10.03 -10.54 3.43
C PHE A 111 -9.58 -9.25 2.77
N GLN A 112 -9.40 -8.21 3.57
CA GLN A 112 -8.86 -6.94 3.12
C GLN A 112 -7.43 -6.78 3.62
N LEU A 113 -6.47 -6.48 2.74
CA LEU A 113 -5.10 -6.28 3.21
C LEU A 113 -5.03 -5.05 4.13
N PRO A 114 -4.42 -5.18 5.31
CA PRO A 114 -4.25 -4.03 6.18
C PRO A 114 -3.24 -3.03 5.59
N ASN A 115 -3.47 -1.76 5.86
CA ASN A 115 -2.55 -0.65 5.64
C ASN A 115 -1.95 -0.18 6.97
N VAL A 116 -1.71 -1.10 7.90
CA VAL A 116 -1.16 -0.80 9.22
C VAL A 116 0.02 -1.71 9.50
N GLU A 117 1.11 -1.14 10.01
CA GLU A 117 2.26 -1.88 10.52
C GLU A 117 1.90 -2.73 11.76
N PRO A 118 2.50 -3.92 11.94
CA PRO A 118 3.45 -4.58 11.04
C PRO A 118 2.76 -5.41 9.93
N ASN A 119 1.43 -5.41 9.87
CA ASN A 119 0.68 -6.40 9.09
C ASN A 119 0.50 -6.02 7.61
N HIS A 120 0.97 -4.85 7.17
CA HIS A 120 0.81 -4.38 5.80
C HIS A 120 1.59 -5.23 4.78
N PHE A 121 1.06 -5.32 3.56
CA PHE A 121 1.79 -5.98 2.45
C PHE A 121 2.61 -4.99 1.61
N ILE A 122 2.03 -3.83 1.34
CA ILE A 122 2.56 -2.87 0.37
C ILE A 122 2.75 -1.54 1.08
N VAL A 123 3.89 -0.89 0.84
CA VAL A 123 4.17 0.50 1.23
C VAL A 123 4.29 1.33 -0.05
N PRO A 124 3.19 1.91 -0.53
CA PRO A 124 3.20 2.68 -1.76
C PRO A 124 3.71 4.10 -1.51
N TYR A 125 4.78 4.48 -2.21
CA TYR A 125 5.29 5.85 -2.21
C TYR A 125 4.95 6.55 -3.52
N LEU A 126 4.05 7.53 -3.45
CA LEU A 126 3.81 8.42 -4.59
C LEU A 126 4.89 9.48 -4.63
N SER A 127 5.53 9.64 -5.78
CA SER A 127 6.47 10.75 -6.05
C SER A 127 5.71 12.08 -6.15
N LYS A 128 5.07 12.54 -5.08
CA LYS A 128 4.56 13.90 -5.02
C LYS A 128 5.77 14.82 -4.85
N ARG A 129 5.88 15.86 -5.68
CA ARG A 129 6.97 16.85 -5.61
C ARG A 129 7.00 17.64 -4.30
N LYS A 130 5.94 17.60 -3.47
CA LYS A 130 5.87 18.16 -2.11
C LYS A 130 4.78 17.41 -1.32
N THR A 131 5.06 17.02 -0.08
CA THR A 131 4.00 16.67 0.88
C THR A 131 3.25 17.96 1.19
N ALA A 132 1.92 17.99 1.03
CA ALA A 132 1.13 19.22 1.19
C ALA A 132 1.19 19.78 2.62
N SER A 133 1.31 18.89 3.61
CA SER A 133 1.57 19.18 5.01
C SER A 133 2.08 17.92 5.72
N TYR A 134 2.83 18.10 6.80
CA TYR A 134 3.14 17.02 7.73
C TYR A 134 2.14 17.07 8.88
N GLY A 135 1.64 15.90 9.27
CA GLY A 135 0.88 15.74 10.50
C GLY A 135 1.85 15.75 11.68
N GLU A 136 1.54 16.60 12.65
CA GLU A 136 2.26 16.72 13.92
C GLU A 136 1.80 15.67 14.95
N ASP A 137 0.74 14.92 14.61
CA ASP A 137 0.17 13.90 15.48
C ASP A 137 1.09 12.66 15.60
N VAL A 138 1.64 12.46 16.79
CA VAL A 138 2.50 11.33 17.17
C VAL A 138 1.74 10.16 17.82
N ARG A 139 0.41 10.14 17.77
CA ARG A 139 -0.39 9.02 18.28
C ARG A 139 -0.12 7.72 17.53
N GLU A 140 -0.36 6.60 18.21
CA GLU A 140 -0.14 5.24 17.73
C GLU A 140 -0.73 4.97 16.34
N GLN A 141 -1.97 5.43 16.11
CA GLN A 141 -2.66 5.31 14.82
C GLN A 141 -1.88 5.95 13.67
N SER A 142 -1.31 7.13 13.90
CA SER A 142 -0.53 7.87 12.90
C SER A 142 0.83 7.22 12.66
N VAL A 143 1.45 6.68 13.71
CA VAL A 143 2.76 6.02 13.64
C VAL A 143 2.71 4.73 12.81
N PHE A 144 1.71 3.88 13.04
CA PHE A 144 1.61 2.58 12.38
C PHE A 144 0.87 2.61 11.04
N ALA A 145 0.12 3.67 10.71
CA ALA A 145 -0.55 3.79 9.43
C ALA A 145 0.43 3.83 8.23
N ILE A 146 0.07 3.13 7.16
CA ILE A 146 0.69 3.17 5.84
C ILE A 146 -0.20 4.00 4.92
N MET A 147 0.28 5.19 4.57
CA MET A 147 -0.47 6.16 3.77
C MET A 147 0.19 6.35 2.39
N PRO A 148 -0.58 6.74 1.35
CA PRO A 148 -0.06 7.12 0.03
C PRO A 148 0.88 8.35 0.04
N ASN A 149 0.96 9.03 1.17
CA ASN A 149 1.69 10.28 1.36
C ASN A 149 2.60 10.19 2.60
N MET A 150 3.47 11.18 2.75
CA MET A 150 4.37 11.28 3.89
C MET A 150 3.78 12.11 5.03
N SER A 151 2.44 12.18 5.18
CA SER A 151 1.84 13.02 6.23
C SER A 151 2.35 12.62 7.61
N ASN A 152 2.52 11.33 7.86
CA ASN A 152 2.91 10.80 9.17
C ASN A 152 4.43 10.63 9.32
N LEU A 153 5.22 11.31 8.47
CA LEU A 153 6.69 11.20 8.50
C LEU A 153 7.25 11.61 9.86
N ALA A 154 6.77 12.70 10.44
CA ALA A 154 7.23 13.17 11.76
C ALA A 154 6.99 12.10 12.86
N ALA A 155 5.81 11.47 12.86
CA ALA A 155 5.47 10.40 13.78
C ALA A 155 6.38 9.17 13.62
N LYS A 156 6.65 8.75 12.39
CA LYS A 156 7.56 7.62 12.11
C LYS A 156 9.01 7.93 12.49
N LEU A 157 9.49 9.13 12.19
CA LEU A 157 10.82 9.59 12.58
C LEU A 157 10.97 9.66 14.10
N SER A 158 9.96 10.17 14.81
CA SER A 158 9.97 10.22 16.28
C SER A 158 10.13 8.82 16.88
N ARG A 159 9.35 7.82 16.40
CA ARG A 159 9.49 6.42 16.84
C ARG A 159 10.88 5.85 16.55
N LEU A 160 11.40 6.01 15.34
CA LEU A 160 12.70 5.47 14.94
C LEU A 160 13.88 6.15 15.64
N SER A 161 13.76 7.45 15.92
CA SER A 161 14.78 8.21 16.65
C SER A 161 14.82 7.91 18.15
N ASN A 162 13.82 7.23 18.70
CA ASN A 162 13.79 6.84 20.10
C ASN A 162 14.80 5.70 20.36
N PRO A 163 15.82 5.88 21.21
CA PRO A 163 16.81 4.85 21.52
C PRO A 163 16.24 3.55 22.11
N ALA A 164 15.04 3.60 22.69
CA ALA A 164 14.36 2.41 23.20
C ALA A 164 13.67 1.58 22.10
N PHE A 165 13.56 2.10 20.87
CA PHE A 165 12.95 1.37 19.77
C PHE A 165 13.93 0.34 19.19
N PRO A 166 13.54 -0.93 18.97
CA PRO A 166 14.46 -1.98 18.53
C PRO A 166 15.25 -1.68 17.26
N ALA A 167 14.68 -0.96 16.30
CA ALA A 167 15.35 -0.61 15.04
C ALA A 167 16.07 0.75 15.08
N HIS A 168 16.27 1.35 16.26
CA HIS A 168 16.92 2.65 16.40
C HIS A 168 18.36 2.65 15.87
N SER A 169 19.16 1.65 16.23
CA SER A 169 20.57 1.56 15.80
C SER A 169 20.69 1.45 14.29
N GLU A 170 19.90 0.57 13.67
CA GLU A 170 19.87 0.40 12.20
C GLU A 170 19.49 1.71 11.50
N TYR A 171 18.48 2.42 12.01
CA TYR A 171 18.10 3.73 11.50
C TYR A 171 19.21 4.78 11.66
N ALA A 172 19.84 4.85 12.84
CA ALA A 172 20.93 5.76 13.14
C ALA A 172 22.11 5.57 12.19
N ASP A 173 22.53 4.31 12.00
CA ASP A 173 23.65 3.93 11.13
C ASP A 173 23.33 4.22 9.66
N ALA A 174 22.09 3.95 9.22
CA ALA A 174 21.62 4.30 7.88
C ALA A 174 21.65 5.83 7.65
N CYS A 175 21.14 6.62 8.60
CA CYS A 175 21.20 8.08 8.51
C CYS A 175 22.65 8.59 8.46
N GLN A 176 23.52 8.08 9.32
CA GLN A 176 24.91 8.52 9.36
C GLN A 176 25.68 8.15 8.08
N SER A 177 25.44 6.97 7.52
CA SER A 177 26.10 6.51 6.30
C SER A 177 25.60 7.18 5.03
N ILE A 178 24.30 7.48 4.94
CA ILE A 178 23.67 8.04 3.74
C ILE A 178 23.68 9.57 3.76
N LEU A 179 23.34 10.19 4.90
CA LEU A 179 23.14 11.63 5.03
C LEU A 179 24.28 12.33 5.78
N GLY A 180 25.10 11.60 6.53
CA GLY A 180 26.17 12.16 7.36
C GLY A 180 25.71 12.72 8.70
N PHE A 181 24.42 12.62 9.03
CA PHE A 181 23.84 13.04 10.30
C PHE A 181 22.52 12.31 10.58
N MET A 182 22.12 12.22 11.85
CA MET A 182 20.84 11.66 12.25
C MET A 182 19.69 12.64 12.00
N VAL A 183 18.64 12.18 11.33
CA VAL A 183 17.40 12.93 11.17
C VAL A 183 16.47 12.62 12.34
N THR A 184 15.93 13.66 12.99
CA THR A 184 14.98 13.53 14.10
C THR A 184 13.82 14.51 13.92
N ALA A 185 12.73 14.29 14.68
CA ALA A 185 11.65 15.26 14.80
C ALA A 185 11.85 16.08 16.08
N ILE A 186 11.71 17.40 15.99
CA ILE A 186 11.78 18.31 17.14
C ILE A 186 10.35 18.77 17.43
N PRO A 187 9.86 18.67 18.69
CA PRO A 187 8.54 19.17 19.07
C PRO A 187 8.41 20.67 18.76
N SER A 188 7.29 21.08 18.18
CA SER A 188 6.95 22.50 17.99
C SER A 188 5.96 22.97 19.05
N LEU A 189 5.87 24.29 19.27
CA LEU A 189 4.91 24.88 20.21
C LEU A 189 3.44 24.65 19.80
N ASN A 190 3.19 24.30 18.53
CA ASN A 190 1.84 24.21 17.97
C ASN A 190 1.40 22.77 17.62
N GLY A 191 2.22 21.78 17.97
CA GLY A 191 2.13 20.41 17.48
C GLY A 191 3.44 19.99 16.82
#